data_AF-A0A9E2P0C9-F1
#
_entry.id   AF-A0A9E2P0C9-F1
#
_cell.length_a   1.000
_cell.length_b   1.000
_cell.length_c   1.000
_cell.angle_alpha   90.00
_cell.angle_beta   90.00
_cell.angle_gamma   90.00
#
_symmetry.space_group_name_H-M   'P 1'
#
loop_
_entity.id
_entity.type
_entity.pdbx_description
1 polymer ?
#
loop_
_entity_poly.entity_id
_entity_poly.type
_entity_poly.pdbx_seq_one_letter_code
_entity_poly.pdbx_strand_id
1 'polypeptide(L)' 'MRVRRMTIEQGRRVGIGRFPNFHRTGSIKGMKRLYYGKDCLMVRCGSYVYNVSAEPQIYYQASV' A
#
# COMPACT_ATOMS: atom_id res chain seq x y z
N MET A 1 3.47 10.47 -7.63
CA MET A 1 2.62 9.69 -6.69
C MET A 1 3.52 8.74 -5.94
N ARG A 2 3.64 8.89 -4.62
CA ARG A 2 4.60 8.12 -3.82
C ARG A 2 3.91 6.89 -3.25
N VAL A 3 4.30 5.71 -3.73
CA VAL A 3 3.99 4.43 -3.10
C VAL A 3 5.25 4.03 -2.36
N ARG A 4 5.14 3.82 -1.05
CA ARG A 4 6.27 3.40 -0.21
C ARG A 4 6.47 1.90 -0.27
N ARG A 5 7.60 1.40 0.21
CA ARG A 5 7.95 -0.02 0.17
C ARG A 5 8.17 -0.58 1.58
N MET A 6 7.75 -1.83 1.76
CA MET A 6 8.06 -2.66 2.92
C MET A 6 8.51 -4.05 2.46
N THR A 7 9.38 -4.67 3.23
CA THR A 7 9.71 -6.10 3.05
C THR A 7 8.51 -6.97 3.44
N ILE A 8 8.52 -8.24 3.01
CA ILE A 8 7.48 -9.22 3.40
C ILE A 8 7.47 -9.40 4.92
N GLU A 9 8.65 -9.43 5.55
CA GLU A 9 8.78 -9.56 6.99
C GLU A 9 8.17 -8.38 7.74
N GLN A 10 8.49 -7.14 7.33
CA GLN A 10 7.88 -5.94 7.90
C GLN A 10 6.35 -5.95 7.70
N GLY A 11 5.88 -6.36 6.52
CA GLY A 11 4.46 -6.50 6.21
C GLY A 11 3.74 -7.50 7.11
N ARG A 12 4.37 -8.65 7.41
CA ARG A 12 3.83 -9.64 8.36
C ARG A 12 3.73 -9.09 9.77
N ARG A 13 4.74 -8.38 10.26
CA ARG A 13 4.76 -7.77 11.61
C ARG A 13 3.58 -6.82 11.87
N VAL A 14 3.10 -6.15 10.81
CA VAL A 14 2.00 -5.16 10.91
C VAL A 14 0.65 -5.72 10.47
N GLY A 15 0.59 -7.02 10.16
CA GLY A 15 -0.62 -7.66 9.66
C GLY A 15 -1.13 -7.07 8.34
N ILE A 16 -0.23 -6.73 7.41
CA ILE A 16 -0.58 -5.97 6.19
C ILE A 16 -1.63 -6.66 5.31
N GLY A 17 -1.77 -7.99 5.43
CA GLY A 17 -2.72 -8.80 4.67
C GLY A 17 -4.19 -8.47 4.90
N ARG A 18 -4.54 -7.76 5.99
CA ARG A 18 -5.93 -7.34 6.26
C ARG A 18 -6.39 -6.13 5.44
N PHE A 19 -5.45 -5.42 4.78
CA PHE A 19 -5.78 -4.24 4.00
C PHE A 19 -6.19 -4.61 2.56
N PRO A 20 -7.10 -3.84 1.94
CA PRO A 20 -7.39 -3.96 0.52
C PRO A 20 -6.12 -3.82 -0.30
N ASN A 21 -5.96 -4.68 -1.31
CA ASN A 21 -4.75 -4.72 -2.10
C ASN A 21 -5.03 -5.11 -3.56
N PHE A 22 -4.02 -4.87 -4.39
CA PHE A 22 -4.01 -5.29 -5.79
C PHE A 22 -2.60 -5.74 -6.18
N HIS A 23 -2.52 -6.58 -7.22
CA HIS A 23 -1.24 -7.06 -7.70
C HIS A 23 -0.36 -5.90 -8.18
N ARG A 24 0.96 -6.01 -7.98
CA ARG A 24 1.93 -4.94 -8.28
C ARG A 24 1.95 -4.44 -9.74
N THR A 25 1.40 -5.22 -10.68
CA THR A 25 1.28 -4.84 -12.09
C THR A 25 0.04 -3.99 -12.38
N GLY A 26 -0.87 -3.85 -11.41
CA GLY A 26 -2.05 -3.01 -11.54
C GLY A 26 -1.70 -1.52 -11.59
N SER A 27 -2.57 -0.73 -12.23
CA SER A 27 -2.37 0.71 -12.40
C SER A 27 -2.62 1.48 -11.11
N ILE A 28 -1.56 1.96 -10.44
CA ILE A 28 -1.68 2.83 -9.26
C ILE A 28 -2.56 4.06 -9.56
N LYS A 29 -2.36 4.70 -10.72
CA LYS A 29 -3.16 5.85 -11.16
C LYS A 29 -4.64 5.48 -11.30
N GLY A 30 -4.92 4.32 -11.90
CA GLY A 30 -6.28 3.79 -12.04
C GLY A 30 -6.92 3.50 -10.69
N MET A 31 -6.19 2.82 -9.81
CA MET A 31 -6.66 2.48 -8.46
C MET A 31 -7.01 3.72 -7.64
N LYS A 32 -6.14 4.74 -7.67
CA LYS A 32 -6.42 6.04 -7.02
C LYS A 32 -7.63 6.75 -7.59
N ARG A 33 -7.76 6.79 -8.92
CA ARG A 33 -8.84 7.52 -9.59
C ARG A 33 -10.20 6.85 -9.41
N LEU A 34 -10.26 5.53 -9.50
CA LEU A 34 -11.52 4.78 -9.61
C LEU A 34 -12.01 4.20 -8.29
N TYR A 35 -11.10 3.88 -7.35
CA TYR A 35 -11.47 3.08 -6.17
C TYR A 35 -11.05 3.69 -4.82
N TYR A 36 -9.81 4.19 -4.71
CA TYR A 36 -9.23 4.54 -3.40
C TYR A 36 -9.14 6.04 -3.11
N GLY A 37 -9.35 6.90 -4.10
CA GLY A 37 -9.16 8.35 -3.96
C GLY A 37 -7.72 8.81 -4.22
N LYS A 38 -7.57 10.10 -4.56
CA LYS A 38 -6.27 10.68 -4.95
C LYS A 38 -5.26 10.66 -3.79
N ASP A 39 -5.74 10.89 -2.57
CA ASP A 39 -4.91 11.07 -1.37
C ASP A 39 -4.64 9.77 -0.61
N CYS A 40 -5.08 8.61 -1.12
CA CYS A 40 -4.85 7.36 -0.43
C CYS A 40 -3.34 7.05 -0.28
N LEU A 41 -3.04 6.45 0.86
CA LEU A 41 -1.72 6.01 1.25
C LEU A 41 -1.54 4.55 0.85
N MET A 42 -0.48 4.29 0.08
CA MET A 42 -0.22 2.97 -0.46
C MET A 42 1.18 2.49 -0.13
N VAL A 43 1.27 1.21 0.23
CA VAL A 43 2.53 0.53 0.49
C VAL A 43 2.64 -0.70 -0.39
N ARG A 44 3.75 -0.84 -1.11
CA ARG A 44 4.11 -2.06 -1.83
C ARG A 44 4.84 -3.01 -0.88
N CYS A 45 4.33 -4.23 -0.78
CA CYS A 45 4.94 -5.32 -0.02
C CYS A 45 4.91 -6.59 -0.87
N GLY A 46 6.10 -7.08 -1.27
CA GLY A 46 6.24 -8.20 -2.20
C GLY A 46 5.56 -7.95 -3.56
N SER A 47 4.66 -8.87 -3.93
CA SER A 47 3.92 -8.85 -5.20
C SER A 47 2.65 -8.01 -5.18
N TYR A 48 2.34 -7.32 -4.07
CA TYR A 48 1.08 -6.59 -3.90
C TYR A 48 1.31 -5.14 -3.44
N VAL A 49 0.31 -4.30 -3.72
CA VAL A 49 0.21 -2.92 -3.24
C VAL A 49 -1.03 -2.82 -2.37
N TYR A 50 -0.85 -2.36 -1.14
CA TYR A 50 -1.88 -2.30 -0.11
C TYR A 50 -2.31 -0.85 0.11
N ASN A 51 -3.62 -0.62 0.23
CA ASN A 51 -4.18 0.66 0.67
C ASN A 51 -4.22 0.68 2.20
N VAL A 52 -3.32 1.47 2.81
CA VAL A 52 -3.17 1.59 4.26
C VAL A 52 -3.73 2.92 4.78
N SER A 53 -4.64 3.56 4.04
CA SER A 53 -5.19 4.88 4.42
C SER A 53 -5.93 4.86 5.76
N ALA A 54 -6.50 3.71 6.14
CA ALA A 54 -7.11 3.52 7.46
C ALA A 54 -6.09 3.57 8.61
N GLU A 55 -4.80 3.32 8.31
CA GLU A 55 -3.71 3.30 9.29
C GLU A 55 -2.44 3.97 8.74
N PRO A 56 -2.42 5.31 8.66
CA PRO A 56 -1.34 6.08 8.06
C PRO A 56 0.06 5.82 8.63
N GLN A 57 0.16 5.45 9.91
CA GLN A 57 1.42 5.08 10.55
C GLN A 57 2.18 3.99 9.78
N ILE A 58 1.47 3.05 9.16
CA ILE A 58 2.07 1.96 8.37
C ILE A 58 2.75 2.51 7.11
N TYR A 59 2.18 3.56 6.51
CA TYR A 59 2.82 4.26 5.41
C TYR A 59 4.06 5.03 5.88
N TYR A 60 3.99 5.74 7.01
CA TYR A 60 5.11 6.59 7.45
C TYR A 60 6.34 5.82 7.96
N GLN A 61 6.15 4.61 8.51
CA GLN A 61 7.26 3.70 8.86
C GLN A 61 7.87 2.98 7.64
N ALA A 62 7.17 2.94 6.50
CA ALA A 62 7.64 2.29 5.29
C ALA A 62 8.74 3.11 4.61
N SER A 63 9.69 2.43 3.97
CA SER A 63 10.77 3.05 3.22
C SER A 63 10.25 3.72 1.95
N VAL A 64 11.00 4.70 1.45
CA VAL A 64 10.69 5.46 0.24
C VAL A 64 10.64 4.58 -1.01
#